data_AF-A0A929FAL3-F1
#
_entry.id   AF-A0A929FAL3-F1
#
_cell.length_a   1.000
_cell.length_b   1.000
_cell.length_c   1.000
_cell.angle_alpha   90.00
_cell.angle_beta   90.00
_cell.angle_gamma   90.00
#
_symmetry.space_group_name_H-M   'P 1'
#
loop_
_entity.id
_entity.type
_entity.pdbx_description
1 polymer ?
#
loop_
_entity_poly.entity_id
_entity_poly.type
_entity_poly.pdbx_seq_one_letter_code
_entity_poly.pdbx_strand_id
1 'polypeptide(L)'
;MKDIDSNSCDCIITDPPYGMSFMGKNWDKAVPSVAIWQECLRILKPGAFAFVMCIPRQDCLARMICRLEDAGFNISFSSVLHTFASGFPKAQNLSKEADKRAGV
;
A
#
# COMPACT_ATOMS: atom_id res chain seq x y z
N MET A 1 14.44 -12.21 0.02
CA MET A 1 15.11 -11.54 1.16
C MET A 1 15.93 -12.48 2.01
N LYS A 2 15.71 -13.80 1.98
CA LYS A 2 16.45 -14.77 2.80
C LYS A 2 17.97 -14.72 2.62
N ASP A 3 18.44 -14.37 1.42
CA ASP A 3 19.87 -14.30 1.08
C ASP A 3 20.47 -12.89 1.28
N ILE A 4 19.70 -11.96 1.83
CA ILE A 4 20.17 -10.60 2.16
C ILE A 4 20.50 -10.57 3.65
N ASP A 5 21.70 -10.11 3.97
CA ASP A 5 22.19 -9.97 5.34
C ASP A 5 21.30 -9.06 6.18
N SER A 6 21.27 -9.32 7.48
CA SER A 6 20.54 -8.45 8.41
C SER A 6 21.25 -7.11 8.54
N ASN A 7 20.48 -6.02 8.72
CA ASN A 7 21.01 -4.67 8.88
C ASN A 7 21.97 -4.23 7.74
N SER A 8 21.71 -4.65 6.50
CA SER A 8 22.57 -4.32 5.35
C SER A 8 21.97 -3.25 4.44
N CYS A 9 20.66 -2.98 4.51
CA CYS A 9 19.96 -2.03 3.66
C CYS A 9 19.76 -0.67 4.35
N ASP A 10 20.12 0.41 3.67
CA ASP A 10 19.94 1.79 4.15
C ASP A 10 18.53 2.34 3.92
N CYS A 11 17.78 1.75 2.98
CA CYS A 11 16.41 2.14 2.68
C CYS A 11 15.66 1.02 1.94
N ILE A 12 14.35 0.94 2.14
CA ILE A 12 13.44 0.16 1.31
C ILE A 12 12.47 1.13 0.63
N ILE A 13 12.31 1.01 -0.69
CA ILE A 13 11.28 1.70 -1.47
C ILE A 13 10.55 0.64 -2.27
N THR A 14 9.26 0.46 -2.03
CA THR A 14 8.52 -0.69 -2.59
C THR A 14 7.07 -0.36 -2.91
N ASP A 15 6.55 -1.05 -3.91
CA ASP A 15 5.17 -0.98 -4.39
C ASP A 15 4.52 -2.37 -4.33
N PRO A 16 4.05 -2.80 -3.14
CA PRO A 16 3.45 -4.12 -2.95
C PRO A 16 2.00 -4.18 -3.47
N PRO A 17 1.38 -5.37 -3.52
CA PRO A 17 -0.06 -5.48 -3.67
C PRO A 17 -0.83 -4.75 -2.55
N TYR A 18 -1.93 -4.07 -2.89
CA TYR A 18 -2.71 -3.24 -1.95
C TYR A 18 -3.94 -3.95 -1.39
N GLY A 19 -4.29 -5.13 -1.92
CA GLY A 19 -5.48 -5.86 -1.49
C GLY A 19 -6.78 -5.27 -2.03
N MET A 20 -6.74 -4.61 -3.19
CA MET A 20 -7.92 -4.01 -3.81
C MET A 20 -8.66 -4.93 -4.77
N SER A 21 -8.14 -6.13 -5.01
CA SER A 21 -8.59 -7.03 -6.07
C SER A 21 -8.57 -6.36 -7.45
N PHE A 22 -7.49 -5.63 -7.76
CA PHE A 22 -7.33 -4.89 -9.00
C PHE A 22 -7.63 -5.78 -10.23
N MET A 23 -8.67 -5.42 -10.98
CA MET A 23 -9.18 -6.16 -12.14
C MET A 23 -9.41 -7.66 -11.89
N GLY A 24 -9.78 -8.03 -10.66
CA GLY A 24 -10.00 -9.43 -10.25
C GLY A 24 -8.73 -10.29 -10.25
N LYS A 25 -7.55 -9.68 -10.35
CA LYS A 25 -6.28 -10.42 -10.39
C LYS A 25 -5.93 -10.97 -9.01
N ASN A 26 -5.49 -12.23 -8.97
CA ASN A 26 -5.21 -12.94 -7.72
C ASN A 26 -4.05 -12.33 -6.91
N TRP A 27 -3.08 -11.69 -7.58
CA TRP A 27 -1.93 -11.10 -6.91
C TRP A 27 -2.29 -9.89 -6.02
N ASP A 28 -3.44 -9.24 -6.26
CA ASP A 28 -3.88 -8.05 -5.50
C ASP A 28 -5.04 -8.33 -4.55
N LYS A 29 -5.26 -9.59 -4.16
CA LYS A 29 -6.37 -9.94 -3.26
C LYS A 29 -6.11 -9.59 -1.79
N ALA A 30 -4.85 -9.45 -1.39
CA ALA A 30 -4.46 -9.12 -0.04
C ALA A 30 -3.19 -8.27 -0.03
N VAL A 31 -3.01 -7.51 1.05
CA VAL A 31 -1.70 -6.90 1.37
C VAL A 31 -0.70 -7.98 1.80
N PRO A 32 0.63 -7.76 1.67
CA PRO A 32 1.63 -8.73 2.11
C PRO A 32 1.47 -9.11 3.58
N SER A 33 1.82 -10.36 3.88
CA SER A 33 1.75 -10.88 5.24
C SER A 33 2.80 -10.24 6.14
N VAL A 34 2.55 -10.30 7.46
CA VAL A 34 3.49 -9.81 8.49
C VAL A 34 4.87 -10.43 8.35
N ALA A 35 4.97 -11.72 7.98
CA ALA A 35 6.26 -12.40 7.80
C ALA A 35 7.13 -11.78 6.70
N ILE A 36 6.52 -11.25 5.62
CA ILE A 36 7.28 -10.54 4.58
C ILE A 36 7.82 -9.23 5.14
N TRP A 37 7.01 -8.49 5.90
CA TRP A 37 7.43 -7.24 6.52
C TRP A 37 8.49 -7.43 7.61
N GLN A 38 8.45 -8.54 8.35
CA GLN A 38 9.49 -8.90 9.31
C GLN A 38 10.84 -9.12 8.62
N GLU A 39 10.85 -9.76 7.44
CA GLU A 39 12.06 -9.88 6.63
C GLU A 39 12.54 -8.54 6.09
N CYS A 40 11.64 -7.64 5.69
CA CYS A 40 11.98 -6.27 5.30
C CYS A 40 12.63 -5.51 6.47
N LEU A 41 12.08 -5.65 7.69
CA LEU A 41 12.61 -4.99 8.88
C LEU A 41 13.98 -5.57 9.27
N ARG A 42 14.16 -6.89 9.16
CA ARG A 42 15.43 -7.58 9.46
C ARG A 42 16.60 -7.05 8.62
N ILE A 43 16.38 -6.79 7.34
CA ILE A 43 17.44 -6.35 6.42
C ILE A 43 17.74 -4.85 6.54
N LEU A 44 16.82 -4.05 7.08
CA LEU A 44 17.02 -2.63 7.31
C LEU A 44 18.02 -2.38 8.44
N LYS A 45 18.93 -1.43 8.24
CA LYS A 45 19.79 -0.93 9.30
C LYS A 45 18.95 -0.25 10.39
N PRO A 46 19.42 -0.26 11.66
CA PRO A 46 18.75 0.50 12.72
C PRO A 46 18.63 1.99 12.33
N GLY A 47 17.41 2.52 12.37
CA GLY A 47 17.12 3.91 11.99
C GLY A 47 16.89 4.16 10.49
N ALA A 48 17.00 3.13 9.64
CA ALA A 48 16.69 3.24 8.22
C ALA A 48 15.17 3.36 7.97
N PHE A 49 14.81 4.00 6.85
CA PHE A 49 13.41 4.23 6.47
C PHE A 49 12.93 3.25 5.40
N ALA A 50 11.65 2.90 5.50
CA ALA A 50 10.91 2.20 4.45
C ALA A 50 9.80 3.11 3.89
N PHE A 51 9.76 3.26 2.57
CA PHE A 51 8.67 3.89 1.84
C PHE A 51 7.86 2.81 1.15
N VAL A 52 6.64 2.61 1.62
CA VAL A 52 5.72 1.57 1.13
C VAL A 52 4.55 2.26 0.42
N MET A 53 4.45 2.06 -0.89
CA MET A 53 3.35 2.59 -1.66
C MET A 53 2.04 1.86 -1.31
N CYS A 54 0.95 2.60 -1.23
CA CYS A 54 -0.40 2.06 -1.09
C CYS A 54 -1.43 3.04 -1.68
N ILE A 55 -2.61 2.53 -2.05
CA ILE A 55 -3.72 3.42 -2.41
C ILE A 55 -4.20 4.20 -1.17
N PRO A 56 -4.65 5.46 -1.31
CA PRO A 56 -5.29 6.20 -0.21
C PRO A 56 -6.67 5.65 0.20
N ARG A 57 -7.16 4.54 -0.38
CA ARG A 57 -8.43 3.92 0.00
C ARG A 57 -8.30 3.39 1.43
N GLN A 58 -9.13 3.90 2.33
CA GLN A 58 -8.96 3.74 3.78
C GLN A 58 -8.89 2.27 4.23
N ASP A 59 -9.67 1.38 3.64
CA ASP A 59 -9.67 -0.04 3.99
C ASP A 59 -8.37 -0.76 3.57
N CYS A 60 -7.74 -0.35 2.46
CA CYS A 60 -6.44 -0.87 2.03
C CYS A 60 -5.30 -0.27 2.86
N LEU A 61 -5.31 1.05 3.00
CA LEU A 61 -4.29 1.78 3.72
C LEU A 61 -4.23 1.35 5.19
N ALA A 62 -5.38 1.26 5.87
CA ALA A 62 -5.43 0.82 7.27
C ALA A 62 -4.89 -0.61 7.44
N ARG A 63 -5.26 -1.54 6.55
CA ARG A 63 -4.71 -2.91 6.59
C ARG A 63 -3.20 -2.91 6.38
N MET A 64 -2.68 -2.13 5.44
CA MET A 64 -1.24 -2.02 5.21
C MET A 64 -0.52 -1.49 6.44
N ILE A 65 -1.02 -0.41 7.05
CA ILE A 65 -0.46 0.21 8.26
C ILE A 65 -0.43 -0.81 9.41
N CYS A 66 -1.54 -1.50 9.69
CA CYS A 66 -1.58 -2.52 10.74
C CYS A 66 -0.56 -3.65 10.48
N ARG A 67 -0.40 -4.10 9.23
CA ARG A 67 0.59 -5.15 8.90
C ARG A 67 2.04 -4.72 9.11
N LEU A 68 2.34 -3.45 8.83
CA LEU A 68 3.66 -2.88 9.08
C LEU A 68 3.91 -2.72 10.58
N GLU A 69 2.93 -2.24 11.33
CA GLU A 69 2.98 -2.12 12.79
C GLU A 69 3.17 -3.49 13.46
N ASP A 70 2.36 -4.50 13.06
CA ASP A 70 2.46 -5.88 13.55
C ASP A 70 3.86 -6.49 13.28
N ALA A 71 4.54 -6.03 12.22
CA ALA A 71 5.89 -6.48 11.88
C ALA A 71 6.99 -5.78 12.69
N GLY A 72 6.66 -4.71 13.42
CA GLY A 72 7.57 -3.95 14.27
C GLY A 72 8.06 -2.63 13.67
N PHE A 73 7.51 -2.16 12.55
CA PHE A 73 7.83 -0.83 12.03
C PHE A 73 7.27 0.26 12.95
N ASN A 74 8.04 1.33 13.16
CA ASN A 74 7.53 2.55 13.79
C ASN A 74 6.69 3.33 12.78
N ILE A 75 5.37 3.36 12.98
CA ILE A 75 4.39 4.00 12.10
C ILE A 75 4.01 5.44 12.51
N SER A 76 4.69 6.02 13.50
CA SER A 76 4.33 7.36 14.05
C SER A 76 4.57 8.54 13.10
N PHE A 77 5.10 8.28 11.91
CA PHE A 77 5.38 9.29 10.89
C PHE A 77 4.15 9.65 10.06
N SER A 78 4.10 10.90 9.59
CA SER A 78 3.06 11.34 8.65
C SER A 78 3.22 10.67 7.29
N SER A 79 2.10 10.21 6.72
CA SER A 79 2.11 9.63 5.37
C SER A 79 2.48 10.68 4.31
N VAL A 80 3.32 10.29 3.36
CA VAL A 80 3.58 11.07 2.15
C VAL A 80 2.51 10.73 1.12
N LEU A 81 1.81 11.73 0.60
CA LEU A 81 0.72 11.55 -0.36
C LEU A 81 1.20 11.92 -1.77
N HIS A 82 1.10 10.97 -2.70
CA HIS A 82 1.22 11.27 -4.12
C HIS A 82 -0.10 11.83 -4.64
N THR A 83 -0.15 13.14 -4.87
CA THR A 83 -1.29 13.84 -5.44
C THR A 83 -1.06 14.10 -6.93
N PHE A 84 -2.06 13.84 -7.76
CA PHE A 84 -1.97 14.05 -9.21
C PHE A 84 -3.29 14.64 -9.74
N ALA A 85 -3.18 15.59 -10.68
CA ALA A 85 -4.33 16.32 -11.24
C ALA A 85 -5.00 15.60 -12.42
N SER A 86 -4.38 14.54 -12.93
CA SER A 86 -4.82 13.81 -14.12
C SER A 86 -4.83 12.30 -13.86
N GLY A 87 -5.87 11.59 -14.30
CA GLY A 87 -5.93 10.13 -14.20
C GLY A 87 -7.34 9.59 -14.37
N PHE A 88 -7.50 8.28 -14.17
CA PHE A 88 -8.81 7.64 -14.21
C PHE A 88 -9.65 8.06 -12.99
N PRO A 89 -10.91 8.51 -13.18
CA PRO A 89 -11.84 8.70 -12.08
C PRO A 89 -11.97 7.40 -11.27
N LYS A 90 -11.64 7.46 -9.98
CA LYS A 90 -11.73 6.31 -9.07
C LYS A 90 -13.09 6.21 -8.38
N ALA A 91 -13.96 7.19 -8.58
CA ALA A 91 -15.34 7.21 -8.16
C ALA A 91 -16.26 7.30 -9.36
N GLN A 92 -17.45 6.71 -9.24
CA GLN A 92 -18.49 6.81 -10.25
C GLN A 92 -19.01 8.25 -10.34
N ASN A 93 -19.17 8.75 -11.55
CA ASN A 93 -19.83 10.03 -11.75
C ASN A 93 -21.34 9.83 -11.52
N LEU A 94 -21.83 10.29 -10.37
CA LEU A 94 -23.22 10.12 -9.95
C LEU A 94 -24.20 10.84 -10.87
N SER A 95 -23.81 11.98 -11.49
CA SER A 95 -24.70 12.69 -12.42
C SER A 95 -24.90 11.86 -13.68
N LYS A 96 -23.82 11.35 -14.28
CA LYS A 96 -23.91 10.47 -15.46
C LYS A 96 -24.70 9.18 -15.18
N GLU A 97 -24.59 8.65 -13.97
CA GLU A 97 -25.37 7.48 -13.56
C GLU A 97 -26.86 7.82 -13.39
N ALA A 98 -27.17 9.01 -12.85
CA ALA A 98 -28.54 9.50 -12.74
C ALA A 98 -29.17 9.74 -14.12
N ASP A 99 -28.44 10.38 -15.04
CA ASP A 99 -28.86 10.62 -16.43
C ASP A 99 -29.17 9.29 -17.12
N LYS A 100 -28.26 8.32 -17.03
CA LYS A 100 -28.45 6.96 -17.54
C LYS A 100 -29.69 6.26 -16.97
N ARG A 101 -29.99 6.43 -15.67
CA ARG A 101 -31.20 5.88 -15.04
C ARG A 101 -32.47 6.59 -15.48
N ALA A 102 -32.38 7.88 -15.81
CA ALA A 102 -33.48 8.69 -16.34
C ALA A 102 -33.67 8.52 -17.87
N GLY A 103 -32.75 7.81 -18.54
CA GLY A 103 -32.81 7.55 -19.99
C GLY A 103 -32.40 8.75 -20.84
N VAL A 104 -31.60 9.68 -20.27
CA VAL A 104 -31.06 10.86 -20.93
C VAL A 104 -29.53 10.81 -21.04
#